data_AF-A0A349N407-F1
#
_entry.id   AF-A0A349N407-F1
#
_cell.length_a   1.000
_cell.length_b   1.000
_cell.length_c   1.000
_cell.angle_alpha   90.00
_cell.angle_beta   90.00
_cell.angle_gamma   90.00
#
_symmetry.space_group_name_H-M   'P 1'
#
loop_
_entity.id
_entity.type
_entity.pdbx_description
1 polymer ?
#
loop_
_entity_poly.entity_id
_entity_poly.type
_entity_poly.pdbx_seq_one_letter_code
_entity_poly.pdbx_strand_id
1 'polypeptide(L)'
;RTVGTLRGLNDLLLQHFDEVILRLGERERITPLNNRFQIRNDYLEVIDEKVFTRAPFALIEVFVLCAQNPQIEGVRASTIRLIRDNRHLIDDEFRADIRCVTLFMELLRSPNKVTFQLRRMARYGILGRYLPEFGKIMGKMQHDLFHIYTVDAHTLQVVENMRRLWLPETAHEFPLVSNVVKNLPKIELLYIAGLYHDIAKGRGGDHSKLGMIDAIDFCKRHHLSS
;
A
#
# COMPACT_ATOMS: atom_id res chain seq x y z
N ARG A 1 -14.79 -9.96 6.50
CA ARG A 1 -13.60 -10.84 6.44
C ARG A 1 -13.53 -11.70 5.16
N THR A 2 -14.65 -12.24 4.66
CA THR A 2 -14.68 -13.17 3.51
C THR A 2 -14.31 -12.52 2.16
N VAL A 3 -14.76 -11.30 1.87
CA VAL A 3 -14.57 -10.64 0.55
C VAL A 3 -13.11 -10.26 0.26
N GLY A 4 -12.36 -9.76 1.25
CA GLY A 4 -10.95 -9.42 1.07
C GLY A 4 -10.07 -10.66 0.83
N THR A 5 -10.40 -11.77 1.48
CA THR A 5 -9.71 -13.06 1.29
C THR A 5 -9.95 -13.62 -0.11
N LEU A 6 -11.18 -13.49 -0.64
CA LEU A 6 -11.54 -13.92 -2.00
C LEU A 6 -10.79 -13.15 -3.09
N ARG A 7 -10.68 -11.81 -2.97
CA ARG A 7 -9.92 -11.01 -3.95
C ARG A 7 -8.43 -11.36 -3.97
N GLY A 8 -7.81 -11.57 -2.79
CA GLY A 8 -6.40 -11.97 -2.71
C GLY A 8 -6.13 -13.37 -3.27
N LEU A 9 -7.08 -14.30 -3.15
CA LEU A 9 -7.00 -15.62 -3.78
C LEU A 9 -7.17 -15.54 -5.30
N ASN A 10 -8.04 -14.67 -5.80
CA ASN A 10 -8.23 -14.47 -7.23
C ASN A 10 -6.95 -13.94 -7.91
N ASP A 11 -6.28 -12.94 -7.30
CA ASP A 11 -4.98 -12.43 -7.80
C ASP A 11 -3.93 -13.55 -7.87
N LEU A 12 -3.84 -14.38 -6.83
CA LEU A 12 -2.92 -15.53 -6.77
C LEU A 12 -3.22 -16.58 -7.84
N LEU A 13 -4.50 -16.88 -8.06
CA LEU A 13 -4.94 -17.84 -9.08
C LEU A 13 -4.65 -17.31 -10.49
N LEU A 14 -5.09 -16.10 -10.81
CA LEU A 14 -4.86 -15.49 -12.14
C LEU A 14 -3.38 -15.41 -12.46
N GLN A 15 -2.56 -15.06 -11.47
CA GLN A 15 -1.12 -15.04 -11.64
C GLN A 15 -0.53 -16.44 -11.80
N HIS A 16 -0.97 -17.43 -11.04
CA HIS A 16 -0.53 -18.81 -11.22
C HIS A 16 -0.91 -19.35 -12.60
N PHE A 17 -2.10 -18.98 -13.11
CA PHE A 17 -2.53 -19.28 -14.48
C PHE A 17 -1.63 -18.60 -15.53
N ASP A 18 -1.30 -17.32 -15.37
CA ASP A 18 -0.37 -16.62 -16.27
C ASP A 18 1.03 -17.27 -16.25
N GLU A 19 1.55 -17.55 -15.06
CA GLU A 19 2.89 -18.11 -14.84
C GLU A 19 3.03 -19.56 -15.34
N VAL A 20 2.06 -20.43 -15.05
CA VAL A 20 2.17 -21.88 -15.31
C VAL A 20 1.54 -22.28 -16.64
N ILE A 21 0.46 -21.64 -17.07
CA ILE A 21 -0.32 -22.08 -18.24
C ILE A 21 -0.02 -21.24 -19.47
N LEU A 22 -0.02 -19.90 -19.35
CA LEU A 22 0.12 -19.03 -20.53
C LEU A 22 1.55 -18.87 -21.01
N ARG A 23 2.54 -18.91 -20.12
CA ARG A 23 3.98 -18.75 -20.46
C ARG A 23 4.75 -20.08 -20.54
N LEU A 24 4.03 -21.18 -20.73
CA LEU A 24 4.58 -22.53 -20.82
C LEU A 24 5.47 -22.65 -22.07
N GLY A 25 6.79 -22.71 -21.87
CA GLY A 25 7.79 -22.86 -22.95
C GLY A 25 8.57 -21.60 -23.32
N GLU A 26 8.29 -20.45 -22.70
CA GLU A 26 9.10 -19.24 -22.87
C GLU A 26 10.38 -19.30 -22.04
N ARG A 27 11.49 -18.76 -22.57
CA ARG A 27 12.71 -18.58 -21.76
C ARG A 27 12.45 -17.52 -20.71
N GLU A 28 12.56 -17.91 -19.45
CA GLU A 28 12.41 -16.95 -18.35
C GLU A 28 13.52 -15.90 -18.38
N ARG A 29 13.12 -14.63 -18.29
CA ARG A 29 14.03 -13.49 -18.14
C ARG A 29 14.12 -13.14 -16.66
N ILE A 30 15.29 -13.37 -16.08
CA ILE A 30 15.60 -13.03 -14.68
C ILE A 30 16.57 -11.85 -14.67
N THR A 31 16.17 -10.75 -14.02
CA THR A 31 17.03 -9.58 -13.79
C THR A 31 17.21 -9.38 -12.29
N PRO A 32 18.43 -9.53 -11.73
CA PRO A 32 18.68 -9.22 -10.33
C PRO A 32 18.35 -7.75 -10.02
N LEU A 33 17.65 -7.50 -8.91
CA LEU A 33 17.33 -6.13 -8.48
C LEU A 33 18.17 -5.72 -7.27
N ASN A 34 18.27 -6.61 -6.28
CA ASN A 34 19.18 -6.48 -5.14
C ASN A 34 19.39 -7.86 -4.47
N ASN A 35 20.04 -7.88 -3.30
CA ASN A 35 20.32 -9.11 -2.53
C ASN A 35 19.08 -9.77 -1.87
N ARG A 36 17.87 -9.31 -2.18
CA ARG A 36 16.59 -9.85 -1.67
C ARG A 36 15.59 -10.11 -2.78
N PHE A 37 15.66 -9.36 -3.87
CA PHE A 37 14.68 -9.38 -4.94
C PHE A 37 15.31 -9.47 -6.33
N GLN A 38 14.56 -10.09 -7.23
CA GLN A 38 14.81 -10.12 -8.66
C GLN A 38 13.51 -9.87 -9.42
N ILE A 39 13.61 -9.55 -10.70
CA ILE A 39 12.47 -9.44 -11.61
C ILE A 39 12.47 -10.69 -12.49
N ARG A 40 11.41 -11.48 -12.44
CA ARG A 40 11.23 -12.67 -13.28
C ARG A 40 10.00 -12.49 -14.17
N ASN A 41 10.25 -12.28 -15.47
CA ASN A 41 9.23 -11.97 -16.48
C ASN A 41 8.34 -10.77 -16.09
N ASP A 42 8.97 -9.67 -15.68
CA ASP A 42 8.32 -8.40 -15.27
C ASP A 42 7.58 -8.42 -13.93
N TYR A 43 7.64 -9.54 -13.20
CA TYR A 43 7.12 -9.66 -11.84
C TYR A 43 8.26 -9.67 -10.81
N LEU A 44 8.07 -8.94 -9.71
CA LEU A 44 8.99 -8.94 -8.57
C LEU A 44 8.93 -10.30 -7.85
N GLU A 45 10.09 -10.87 -7.58
CA GLU A 45 10.27 -12.17 -6.93
C GLU A 45 11.33 -12.07 -5.83
N VAL A 46 11.10 -12.71 -4.68
CA VAL A 46 12.17 -12.88 -3.67
C VAL A 46 13.19 -13.91 -4.15
N ILE A 47 14.47 -13.68 -3.85
CA ILE A 47 15.54 -14.60 -4.26
C ILE A 47 15.57 -15.89 -3.44
N ASP A 48 14.97 -15.90 -2.23
CA ASP A 48 14.81 -17.09 -1.39
C ASP A 48 13.64 -16.96 -0.40
N GLU A 49 13.19 -18.10 0.14
CA GLU A 49 12.01 -18.18 1.01
C GLU A 49 12.18 -17.52 2.39
N LYS A 50 13.43 -17.32 2.84
CA LYS A 50 13.76 -16.79 4.16
C LYS A 50 14.07 -15.29 4.12
N VAL A 51 13.83 -14.59 3.00
CA VAL A 51 14.04 -13.13 2.89
C VAL A 51 13.31 -12.37 4.00
N PHE A 52 12.03 -12.65 4.23
CA PHE A 52 11.24 -11.90 5.22
C PHE A 52 11.58 -12.24 6.67
N THR A 53 12.03 -13.47 6.96
CA THR A 53 12.46 -13.81 8.32
C THR A 53 13.83 -13.22 8.66
N ARG A 54 14.75 -13.12 7.69
CA ARG A 54 16.06 -12.48 7.87
C ARG A 54 16.00 -10.95 7.80
N ALA A 55 15.09 -10.41 6.99
CA ALA A 55 14.92 -8.99 6.77
C ALA A 55 13.42 -8.61 6.78
N PRO A 56 12.78 -8.52 7.96
CA PRO A 56 11.34 -8.24 8.05
C PRO A 56 10.92 -6.97 7.30
N PHE A 57 11.69 -5.88 7.38
CA PHE A 57 11.42 -4.62 6.67
C PHE A 57 11.20 -4.80 5.16
N ALA A 58 11.69 -5.89 4.57
CA ALA A 58 11.45 -6.24 3.17
C ALA A 58 9.95 -6.43 2.85
N LEU A 59 9.11 -6.68 3.86
CA LEU A 59 7.64 -6.71 3.73
C LEU A 59 7.07 -5.36 3.27
N ILE A 60 7.72 -4.22 3.57
CA ILE A 60 7.36 -2.91 3.00
C ILE A 60 8.12 -2.69 1.69
N GLU A 61 9.40 -3.08 1.64
CA GLU A 61 10.29 -2.86 0.49
C GLU A 61 9.71 -3.38 -0.83
N VAL A 62 9.00 -4.52 -0.83
CA VAL A 62 8.26 -5.07 -1.99
C VAL A 62 7.48 -3.97 -2.71
N PHE A 63 6.73 -3.17 -1.95
CA PHE A 63 5.82 -2.16 -2.48
C PHE A 63 6.58 -0.93 -2.98
N VAL A 64 7.65 -0.54 -2.29
CA VAL A 64 8.55 0.55 -2.72
C VAL A 64 9.20 0.20 -4.05
N LEU A 65 9.78 -1.01 -4.16
CA LEU A 65 10.41 -1.48 -5.40
C LEU A 65 9.41 -1.51 -6.56
N CYS A 66 8.20 -2.03 -6.34
CA CYS A 66 7.15 -1.99 -7.37
C CYS A 66 6.71 -0.56 -7.74
N ALA A 67 6.76 0.39 -6.81
CA ALA A 67 6.40 1.78 -7.07
C ALA A 67 7.47 2.51 -7.88
N GLN A 68 8.75 2.24 -7.60
CA GLN A 68 9.89 2.91 -8.21
C GLN A 68 10.35 2.30 -9.53
N ASN A 69 9.90 1.10 -9.86
CA ASN A 69 10.24 0.40 -11.09
C ASN A 69 8.99 0.26 -11.97
N PRO A 70 8.76 1.19 -12.93
CA PRO A 70 7.56 1.18 -13.78
C PRO A 70 7.37 -0.12 -14.57
N GLN A 71 8.47 -0.77 -14.95
CA GLN A 71 8.49 -2.06 -15.65
C GLN A 71 7.97 -3.23 -14.83
N ILE A 72 7.91 -3.11 -13.50
CA ILE A 72 7.36 -4.16 -12.65
C ILE A 72 5.83 -4.11 -12.71
N GLU A 73 5.22 -5.13 -13.30
CA GLU A 73 3.77 -5.27 -13.42
C GLU A 73 3.14 -5.71 -12.08
N GLY A 74 3.82 -6.63 -11.39
CA GLY A 74 3.32 -7.19 -10.14
C GLY A 74 4.34 -7.86 -9.27
N VAL A 75 3.83 -8.64 -8.32
CA VAL A 75 4.63 -9.45 -7.39
C VAL A 75 4.28 -10.90 -7.68
N ARG A 76 5.24 -11.80 -7.87
CA ARG A 76 5.02 -13.23 -8.17
C ARG A 76 4.14 -13.92 -7.14
N ALA A 77 3.38 -14.92 -7.55
CA ALA A 77 2.44 -15.61 -6.67
C ALA A 77 3.16 -16.29 -5.49
N SER A 78 4.34 -16.83 -5.72
CA SER A 78 5.25 -17.37 -4.70
C SER A 78 5.63 -16.33 -3.64
N THR A 79 5.95 -15.12 -4.09
CA THR A 79 6.32 -14.00 -3.20
C THR A 79 5.11 -13.50 -2.42
N ILE A 80 3.93 -13.40 -3.04
CA ILE A 80 2.69 -13.04 -2.34
C ILE A 80 2.38 -14.05 -1.23
N ARG A 81 2.53 -15.37 -1.48
CA ARG A 81 2.35 -16.39 -0.44
C ARG A 81 3.30 -16.15 0.74
N LEU A 82 4.59 -15.94 0.48
CA LEU A 82 5.58 -15.67 1.53
C LEU A 82 5.28 -14.37 2.31
N ILE A 83 4.83 -13.31 1.64
CA ILE A 83 4.37 -12.06 2.31
C ILE A 83 3.24 -12.38 3.27
N ARG A 84 2.24 -13.15 2.82
CA ARG A 84 1.09 -13.52 3.64
C ARG A 84 1.52 -14.36 4.83
N ASP A 85 2.39 -15.33 4.66
CA ASP A 85 2.82 -16.22 5.75
C ASP A 85 3.63 -15.47 6.81
N ASN A 86 4.40 -14.46 6.39
CA ASN A 86 5.27 -13.66 7.27
C ASN A 86 4.62 -12.37 7.81
N ARG A 87 3.35 -12.09 7.51
CA ARG A 87 2.64 -10.89 8.02
C ARG A 87 2.59 -10.80 9.55
N HIS A 88 2.80 -11.91 10.25
CA HIS A 88 2.83 -11.96 11.72
C HIS A 88 4.05 -11.24 12.31
N LEU A 89 5.12 -11.04 11.52
CA LEU A 89 6.32 -10.29 11.89
C LEU A 89 6.07 -8.76 12.01
N ILE A 90 4.88 -8.27 11.64
CA ILE A 90 4.52 -6.86 11.73
C ILE A 90 3.94 -6.57 13.12
N ASP A 91 4.82 -6.44 14.10
CA ASP A 91 4.54 -6.10 15.50
C ASP A 91 4.97 -4.66 15.84
N ASP A 92 5.08 -4.33 17.12
CA ASP A 92 5.48 -2.98 17.57
C ASP A 92 6.96 -2.69 17.27
N GLU A 93 7.85 -3.69 17.37
CA GLU A 93 9.27 -3.53 17.01
C GLU A 93 9.40 -3.23 15.51
N PHE A 94 8.66 -3.97 14.67
CA PHE A 94 8.60 -3.71 13.23
C PHE A 94 8.12 -2.29 12.92
N ARG A 95 7.08 -1.81 13.62
CA ARG A 95 6.51 -0.46 13.42
C ARG A 95 7.43 0.66 13.91
N ALA A 96 8.34 0.36 14.84
CA ALA A 96 9.34 1.28 15.37
C ALA A 96 10.67 1.25 14.58
N ASP A 97 10.90 0.23 13.75
CA ASP A 97 12.10 0.12 12.93
C ASP A 97 12.19 1.28 11.93
N ILE A 98 13.28 2.05 12.02
CA ILE A 98 13.53 3.20 11.15
C ILE A 98 13.52 2.82 9.66
N ARG A 99 13.94 1.59 9.32
CA ARG A 99 13.91 1.10 7.93
C ARG A 99 12.48 0.99 7.41
N CYS A 100 11.56 0.49 8.23
CA CYS A 100 10.14 0.39 7.89
C CYS A 100 9.52 1.78 7.73
N VAL A 101 9.81 2.69 8.67
CA VAL A 101 9.38 4.09 8.62
C VAL A 101 9.88 4.77 7.34
N THR A 102 11.17 4.65 7.04
CA THR A 102 11.78 5.24 5.84
C THR A 102 11.15 4.67 4.57
N LEU A 103 11.02 3.35 4.44
CA LEU A 103 10.42 2.70 3.27
C LEU A 103 8.96 3.11 3.07
N PHE A 104 8.16 3.23 4.14
CA PHE A 104 6.78 3.67 4.00
C PHE A 104 6.68 5.13 3.54
N MET A 105 7.51 6.02 4.09
CA MET A 105 7.57 7.41 3.64
C MET A 105 8.08 7.52 2.20
N GLU A 106 9.03 6.69 1.80
CA GLU A 106 9.53 6.59 0.44
C GLU A 106 8.44 6.11 -0.54
N LEU A 107 7.61 5.15 -0.13
CA LEU A 107 6.44 4.73 -0.91
C LEU A 107 5.49 5.90 -1.16
N LEU A 108 5.17 6.69 -0.12
CA LEU A 108 4.26 7.84 -0.24
C LEU A 108 4.83 8.97 -1.09
N ARG A 109 6.16 9.10 -1.16
CA ARG A 109 6.88 10.06 -2.02
C ARG A 109 7.09 9.55 -3.44
N SER A 110 6.82 8.27 -3.71
CA SER A 110 7.09 7.69 -5.02
C SER A 110 6.34 8.46 -6.11
N PRO A 111 7.00 8.81 -7.22
CA PRO A 111 6.33 9.48 -8.33
C PRO A 111 5.29 8.58 -8.99
N ASN A 112 5.36 7.25 -8.84
CA ASN A 112 4.52 6.31 -9.56
C ASN A 112 3.82 5.31 -8.62
N LYS A 113 2.65 4.85 -9.04
CA LYS A 113 1.91 3.69 -8.50
C LYS A 113 1.62 3.71 -6.97
N VAL A 114 1.73 4.84 -6.27
CA VAL A 114 1.49 4.96 -4.81
C VAL A 114 0.15 4.32 -4.41
N THR A 115 -0.94 4.74 -5.05
CA THR A 115 -2.31 4.30 -4.74
C THR A 115 -2.49 2.81 -5.02
N PHE A 116 -1.92 2.33 -6.11
CA PHE A 116 -1.95 0.92 -6.49
C PHE A 116 -1.21 0.05 -5.46
N GLN A 117 -0.06 0.50 -4.97
CA GLN A 117 0.69 -0.20 -3.93
C GLN A 117 0.00 -0.14 -2.56
N LEU A 118 -0.58 0.99 -2.15
CA LEU A 118 -1.37 1.06 -0.92
C LEU A 118 -2.57 0.09 -0.96
N ARG A 119 -3.27 0.01 -2.10
CA ARG A 119 -4.33 -0.99 -2.33
C ARG A 119 -3.78 -2.41 -2.25
N ARG A 120 -2.62 -2.68 -2.83
CA ARG A 120 -1.96 -4.00 -2.77
C ARG A 120 -1.53 -4.37 -1.34
N MET A 121 -0.94 -3.43 -0.59
CA MET A 121 -0.62 -3.61 0.83
C MET A 121 -1.86 -3.95 1.65
N ALA A 122 -2.99 -3.26 1.41
CA ALA A 122 -4.26 -3.57 2.07
C ALA A 122 -4.75 -4.99 1.70
N ARG A 123 -4.71 -5.37 0.42
CA ARG A 123 -5.11 -6.72 -0.04
C ARG A 123 -4.24 -7.82 0.54
N TYR A 124 -2.93 -7.61 0.66
CA TYR A 124 -2.00 -8.60 1.22
C TYR A 124 -1.99 -8.61 2.76
N GLY A 125 -2.75 -7.72 3.39
CA GLY A 125 -2.86 -7.63 4.85
C GLY A 125 -1.67 -6.95 5.53
N ILE A 126 -0.86 -6.21 4.75
CA ILE A 126 0.31 -5.47 5.24
C ILE A 126 -0.12 -4.10 5.76
N LEU A 127 -0.95 -3.36 5.02
CA LEU A 127 -1.30 -1.97 5.38
C LEU A 127 -1.98 -1.90 6.76
N GLY A 128 -3.00 -2.73 7.01
CA GLY A 128 -3.72 -2.73 8.28
C GLY A 128 -2.92 -3.28 9.47
N ARG A 129 -1.80 -3.97 9.23
CA ARG A 129 -0.87 -4.39 10.29
C ARG A 129 0.19 -3.34 10.58
N TYR A 130 0.64 -2.64 9.53
CA TYR A 130 1.60 -1.56 9.65
C TYR A 130 0.96 -0.28 10.24
N LEU A 131 -0.30 -0.01 9.87
CA LEU A 131 -1.16 1.04 10.38
C LEU A 131 -2.35 0.39 11.14
N PRO A 132 -2.20 0.08 12.44
CA PRO A 132 -3.25 -0.60 13.21
C PRO A 132 -4.60 0.11 13.17
N GLU A 133 -4.60 1.44 13.17
CA GLU A 133 -5.75 2.33 13.00
C GLU A 133 -6.49 2.11 11.67
N PHE A 134 -5.76 1.88 10.58
CA PHE A 134 -6.34 1.46 9.30
C PHE A 134 -6.92 0.05 9.40
N GLY A 135 -6.22 -0.86 10.09
CA GLY A 135 -6.72 -2.21 10.36
C GLY A 135 -8.08 -2.22 11.08
N LYS A 136 -8.36 -1.24 11.94
CA LYS A 136 -9.63 -1.09 12.66
C LYS A 136 -10.81 -0.68 11.77
N ILE A 137 -10.57 -0.09 10.60
CA ILE A 137 -11.62 0.32 9.66
C ILE A 137 -11.80 -0.65 8.48
N MET A 138 -10.90 -1.63 8.32
CA MET A 138 -10.96 -2.60 7.23
C MET A 138 -12.25 -3.41 7.22
N GLY A 139 -12.98 -3.36 6.10
CA GLY A 139 -14.20 -4.14 5.90
C GLY A 139 -15.41 -3.65 6.70
N LYS A 140 -15.33 -2.47 7.34
CA LYS A 140 -16.49 -1.84 7.98
C LYS A 140 -17.35 -1.15 6.93
N MET A 141 -18.58 -1.63 6.75
CA MET A 141 -19.60 -0.92 5.98
C MET A 141 -20.10 0.28 6.78
N GLN A 142 -20.31 1.41 6.11
CA GLN A 142 -21.02 2.53 6.69
C GLN A 142 -22.48 2.44 6.23
N HIS A 143 -23.39 2.15 7.14
CA HIS A 143 -24.83 2.10 6.86
C HIS A 143 -25.36 3.54 6.78
N ASP A 144 -25.15 4.18 5.64
CA ASP A 144 -25.71 5.48 5.27
C ASP A 144 -25.91 5.49 3.74
N LEU A 145 -26.96 6.17 3.27
CA LEU A 145 -27.43 6.22 1.88
C LEU A 145 -26.37 6.71 0.87
N PHE A 146 -25.25 7.26 1.35
CA PHE A 146 -24.14 7.78 0.53
C PHE A 146 -22.89 6.89 0.48
N HIS A 147 -22.84 5.76 1.22
CA HIS A 147 -21.61 4.97 1.38
C HIS A 147 -21.72 3.57 0.76
N ILE A 148 -21.47 3.48 -0.55
CA ILE A 148 -21.39 2.21 -1.30
C ILE A 148 -20.10 1.41 -0.95
N TYR A 149 -19.10 2.08 -0.37
CA TYR A 149 -17.79 1.51 -0.04
C TYR A 149 -17.62 1.27 1.46
N THR A 150 -16.84 0.25 1.82
CA THR A 150 -16.31 0.12 3.18
C THR A 150 -15.37 1.29 3.49
N VAL A 151 -15.22 1.66 4.77
CA VAL A 151 -14.44 2.84 5.18
C VAL A 151 -12.99 2.80 4.66
N ASP A 152 -12.36 1.62 4.66
CA ASP A 152 -11.02 1.41 4.07
C ASP A 152 -10.99 1.60 2.55
N ALA A 153 -11.99 1.08 1.84
CA ALA A 153 -12.09 1.23 0.39
C ALA A 153 -12.33 2.69 -0.01
N HIS A 154 -13.19 3.39 0.74
CA HIS A 154 -13.42 4.82 0.61
C HIS A 154 -12.14 5.62 0.85
N THR A 155 -11.43 5.35 1.95
CA THR A 155 -10.16 6.01 2.29
C THR A 155 -9.13 5.88 1.17
N LEU A 156 -8.95 4.67 0.62
CA LEU A 156 -8.03 4.46 -0.50
C LEU A 156 -8.49 5.13 -1.81
N GLN A 157 -9.80 5.30 -2.00
CA GLN A 157 -10.34 6.05 -3.15
C GLN A 157 -10.12 7.56 -3.01
N VAL A 158 -10.19 8.11 -1.79
CA VAL A 158 -9.83 9.51 -1.53
C VAL A 158 -8.36 9.76 -1.89
N VAL A 159 -7.45 8.90 -1.43
CA VAL A 159 -6.02 9.00 -1.77
C VAL A 159 -5.80 8.86 -3.28
N GLU A 160 -6.58 8.02 -3.96
CA GLU A 160 -6.53 7.89 -5.42
C GLU A 160 -6.94 9.17 -6.15
N ASN A 161 -8.03 9.81 -5.72
CA ASN A 161 -8.44 11.10 -6.27
C ASN A 161 -7.39 12.18 -6.00
N MET A 162 -6.80 12.21 -4.80
CA MET A 162 -5.70 13.13 -4.49
C MET A 162 -4.50 12.93 -5.43
N ARG A 163 -4.17 11.68 -5.77
CA ARG A 163 -3.08 11.38 -6.72
C ARG A 163 -3.41 11.80 -8.14
N ARG A 164 -4.67 11.69 -8.56
CA ARG A 164 -5.14 12.09 -9.90
C ARG A 164 -4.99 13.60 -10.14
N LEU A 165 -5.11 14.44 -9.10
CA LEU A 165 -4.90 15.89 -9.18
C LEU A 165 -3.49 16.29 -9.65
N TRP A 166 -2.52 15.37 -9.59
CA TRP A 166 -1.18 15.60 -10.15
C TRP A 166 -1.10 15.35 -11.66
N LEU A 167 -2.05 14.59 -12.22
CA LEU A 167 -2.04 14.16 -13.61
C LEU A 167 -2.57 15.28 -14.53
N PRO A 168 -2.00 15.46 -15.74
CA PRO A 168 -2.43 16.50 -16.68
C PRO A 168 -3.92 16.45 -17.02
N GLU A 169 -4.50 15.26 -17.12
CA GLU A 169 -5.89 15.05 -17.54
C GLU A 169 -6.88 15.63 -16.53
N THR A 170 -6.53 15.61 -15.24
CA THR A 170 -7.38 16.14 -14.16
C THR A 170 -7.30 17.67 -14.07
N ALA A 171 -6.24 18.27 -14.61
CA ALA A 171 -6.06 19.72 -14.57
C ALA A 171 -7.08 20.49 -15.43
N HIS A 172 -7.69 19.85 -16.43
CA HIS A 172 -8.78 20.46 -17.20
C HIS A 172 -10.07 20.57 -16.38
N GLU A 173 -10.39 19.54 -15.60
CA GLU A 173 -11.60 19.50 -14.77
C GLU A 173 -11.45 20.31 -13.47
N PHE A 174 -10.27 20.24 -12.84
CA PHE A 174 -9.98 20.91 -11.56
C PHE A 174 -8.69 21.75 -11.64
N PRO A 175 -8.66 22.85 -12.41
CA PRO A 175 -7.43 23.60 -12.68
C PRO A 175 -6.80 24.21 -11.42
N LEU A 176 -7.61 24.85 -10.57
CA LEU A 176 -7.12 25.48 -9.34
C LEU A 176 -6.51 24.45 -8.38
N VAL A 177 -7.24 23.38 -8.08
CA VAL A 177 -6.80 22.37 -7.12
C VAL A 177 -5.59 21.61 -7.65
N SER A 178 -5.59 21.25 -8.95
CA SER A 178 -4.45 20.59 -9.58
C SER A 178 -3.19 21.46 -9.52
N ASN A 179 -3.33 22.79 -9.73
CA ASN A 179 -2.22 23.72 -9.57
C ASN A 179 -1.70 23.74 -8.11
N VAL A 180 -2.58 23.79 -7.11
CA VAL A 180 -2.17 23.77 -5.70
C VAL A 180 -1.41 22.47 -5.38
N VAL A 181 -1.95 21.31 -5.75
CA VAL A 181 -1.33 20.00 -5.45
C VAL A 181 0.04 19.87 -6.13
N LYS A 182 0.20 20.35 -7.37
CA LYS A 182 1.50 20.36 -8.07
C LYS A 182 2.56 21.21 -7.39
N ASN A 183 2.15 22.24 -6.66
CA ASN A 183 3.04 23.16 -5.95
C ASN A 183 3.25 22.78 -4.47
N LEU A 184 2.68 21.66 -3.99
CA LEU A 184 2.92 21.20 -2.62
C LEU A 184 4.38 20.75 -2.46
N PRO A 185 5.13 21.28 -1.47
CA PRO A 185 6.54 20.90 -1.26
C PRO A 185 6.69 19.46 -0.76
N LYS A 186 5.66 18.91 -0.10
CA LYS A 186 5.64 17.55 0.46
C LYS A 186 4.32 16.88 0.12
N ILE A 187 4.26 16.26 -1.06
CA ILE A 187 3.04 15.63 -1.57
C ILE A 187 2.56 14.48 -0.67
N GLU A 188 3.48 13.81 0.03
CA GLU A 188 3.17 12.73 0.95
C GLU A 188 2.25 13.17 2.08
N LEU A 189 2.31 14.45 2.50
CA LEU A 189 1.44 14.98 3.56
C LEU A 189 -0.03 15.01 3.13
N LEU A 190 -0.30 15.25 1.85
CA LEU A 190 -1.66 15.17 1.29
C LEU A 190 -2.18 13.72 1.36
N TYR A 191 -1.35 12.74 1.04
CA TYR A 191 -1.74 11.33 1.09
C TYR A 191 -1.92 10.84 2.53
N ILE A 192 -1.09 11.30 3.46
CA ILE A 192 -1.27 11.05 4.89
C ILE A 192 -2.58 11.67 5.37
N ALA A 193 -2.88 12.92 5.02
CA ALA A 193 -4.16 13.54 5.35
C ALA A 193 -5.34 12.71 4.82
N GLY A 194 -5.26 12.24 3.57
CA GLY A 194 -6.25 11.35 2.98
C GLY A 194 -6.40 10.01 3.70
N LEU A 195 -5.29 9.39 4.15
CA LEU A 195 -5.32 8.15 4.93
C LEU A 195 -5.96 8.33 6.31
N TYR A 196 -5.76 9.50 6.94
CA TYR A 196 -6.21 9.75 8.32
C TYR A 196 -7.56 10.48 8.43
N HIS A 197 -8.13 10.98 7.32
CA HIS A 197 -9.31 11.86 7.36
C HIS A 197 -10.52 11.25 8.10
N ASP A 198 -10.70 9.93 8.01
CA ASP A 198 -11.83 9.19 8.58
C ASP A 198 -11.41 7.94 9.37
N ILE A 199 -10.14 7.88 9.79
CA ILE A 199 -9.48 6.68 10.32
C ILE A 199 -10.05 6.17 11.65
N ALA A 200 -10.79 7.02 12.36
CA ALA A 200 -11.41 6.71 13.63
C ALA A 200 -12.92 6.43 13.54
N LYS A 201 -13.49 6.33 12.34
CA LYS A 201 -14.90 5.98 12.16
C LYS A 201 -15.27 4.66 12.85
N GLY A 202 -16.41 4.67 13.53
CA GLY A 202 -16.95 3.51 14.24
C GLY A 202 -16.22 3.16 15.56
N ARG A 203 -15.55 4.13 16.19
CA ARG A 203 -14.95 3.99 17.54
C ARG A 203 -15.80 4.60 18.68
N GLY A 204 -16.94 5.21 18.35
CA GLY A 204 -17.76 5.97 19.30
C GLY A 204 -17.18 7.37 19.56
N GLY A 205 -18.02 8.34 19.90
CA GLY A 205 -17.60 9.73 20.10
C GLY A 205 -17.27 10.49 18.80
N ASP A 206 -16.54 11.59 18.95
CA ASP A 206 -16.12 12.46 17.84
C ASP A 206 -14.93 11.84 17.09
N HIS A 207 -15.21 11.26 15.92
CA HIS A 207 -14.19 10.58 15.11
C HIS A 207 -13.12 11.54 14.57
N SER A 208 -13.42 12.82 14.38
CA SER A 208 -12.42 13.80 13.95
C SER A 208 -11.38 14.04 15.05
N LYS A 209 -11.83 14.15 16.32
CA LYS A 209 -10.91 14.26 17.47
C LYS A 209 -10.07 13.01 17.68
N LEU A 210 -10.66 11.83 17.53
CA LEU A 210 -9.93 10.56 17.64
C LEU A 210 -8.94 10.37 16.48
N GLY A 211 -9.33 10.74 15.25
CA GLY A 211 -8.46 10.69 14.08
C GLY A 211 -7.28 11.65 14.18
N MET A 212 -7.48 12.82 14.80
CA MET A 212 -6.39 13.76 15.11
C MET A 212 -5.32 13.13 16.01
N ILE A 213 -5.72 12.39 17.06
CA ILE A 213 -4.78 11.68 17.94
C ILE A 213 -4.00 10.62 17.14
N ASP A 214 -4.71 9.78 16.37
CA ASP A 214 -4.07 8.76 15.52
C ASP A 214 -3.06 9.38 14.53
N ALA A 215 -3.39 10.54 13.94
CA ALA A 215 -2.53 11.25 13.01
C ALA A 215 -1.29 11.85 13.71
N ILE A 216 -1.45 12.41 14.92
CA ILE A 216 -0.31 12.90 15.73
C ILE A 216 0.64 11.75 16.06
N ASP A 217 0.11 10.60 16.45
CA ASP A 217 0.92 9.43 16.80
C ASP A 217 1.62 8.85 15.56
N PHE A 218 0.96 8.86 14.40
CA PHE A 218 1.60 8.55 13.12
C PHE A 218 2.77 9.49 12.84
N CYS A 219 2.56 10.82 12.94
CA CYS A 219 3.59 11.82 12.67
C CYS A 219 4.81 11.66 13.58
N LYS A 220 4.59 11.44 14.88
CA LYS A 220 5.67 11.18 15.86
C LYS A 220 6.46 9.93 15.50
N ARG A 221 5.77 8.82 15.23
CA ARG A 221 6.39 7.54 14.86
C ARG A 221 7.15 7.60 13.54
N HIS A 222 6.70 8.45 12.60
CA HIS A 222 7.36 8.64 11.30
C HIS A 222 8.33 9.80 11.24
N HIS A 223 8.67 10.39 12.40
CA HIS A 223 9.61 11.51 12.51
C HIS A 223 9.25 12.69 11.59
N LEU A 224 7.95 12.95 11.41
CA LEU A 224 7.49 14.15 10.72
C LEU A 224 7.65 15.33 11.68
N SER A 225 8.49 16.29 11.27
CA SER A 225 8.73 17.52 12.02
C SER A 225 7.41 18.28 12.23
N SER A 226 7.22 18.77 13.44
CA SER A 226 6.22 19.80 13.77
C SER A 226 6.58 21.13 13.13
#